data_AF-A0A562KS98-F1
#
_entry.id   AF-A0A562KS98-F1
#
_cell.length_a   1.000
_cell.length_b   1.000
_cell.length_c   1.000
_cell.angle_alpha   90.00
_cell.angle_beta   90.00
_cell.angle_gamma   90.00
#
_symmetry.space_group_name_H-M   'P 1'
#
loop_
_entity.id
_entity.type
_entity.pdbx_description
1 polymer ?
#
loop_
_entity_poly.entity_id
_entity_poly.type
_entity_poly.pdbx_seq_one_letter_code
_entity_poly.pdbx_strand_id
1 'polypeptide(L)'
;MNKLKPQKHKYLSKSVKIYKVYGIGLLVAIFTSIIIKPFVKESYFILDFLNGFPILLIILLAPIGVYYSWKSYKEKESNSITRLKYFLGHFIFCLLAFILILVILSDLKDAFK
;
A
#
# COMPACT_ATOMS: atom_id res chain seq x y z
N MET A 1 0.20 -34.74 20.21
CA MET A 1 0.40 -33.43 19.55
C MET A 1 0.24 -33.60 18.05
N ASN A 2 -0.91 -33.21 17.48
CA ASN A 2 -1.09 -33.19 16.03
C ASN A 2 -0.20 -32.08 15.44
N LYS A 3 0.89 -32.46 14.78
CA LYS A 3 1.67 -31.53 13.97
C LYS A 3 0.79 -31.12 12.79
N LEU A 4 0.17 -29.94 12.89
CA LEU A 4 -0.57 -29.31 11.80
C LEU A 4 0.33 -29.30 10.56
N LYS A 5 -0.14 -29.94 9.48
CA LYS A 5 0.54 -29.89 8.18
C LYS A 5 0.81 -28.43 7.83
N PRO A 6 1.97 -28.08 7.25
CA PRO A 6 2.25 -26.72 6.83
C PRO A 6 1.19 -26.30 5.82
N GLN A 7 0.25 -25.47 6.26
CA GLN A 7 -0.82 -24.97 5.42
C GLN A 7 -0.15 -24.06 4.38
N LYS A 8 -0.32 -24.36 3.08
CA LYS A 8 0.28 -23.55 2.02
C LYS A 8 -0.27 -22.12 2.12
N HIS A 9 0.56 -21.17 2.56
CA HIS A 9 0.23 -19.75 2.68
C HIS A 9 0.26 -19.05 1.32
N LYS A 10 -0.53 -19.52 0.35
CA LYS A 10 -0.46 -19.02 -1.04
C LYS A 10 -0.96 -17.60 -1.14
N TYR A 11 -2.08 -17.27 -0.51
CA TYR A 11 -2.69 -15.94 -0.62
C TYR A 11 -2.12 -14.97 0.42
N LEU A 12 -1.87 -15.46 1.63
CA LEU A 12 -1.26 -14.68 2.70
C LEU A 12 0.13 -14.19 2.29
N SER A 13 0.98 -15.06 1.74
CA SER A 13 2.33 -14.65 1.30
C SER A 13 2.30 -13.57 0.22
N LYS A 14 1.34 -13.66 -0.72
CA LYS A 14 1.10 -12.61 -1.71
C LYS A 14 0.69 -11.31 -1.03
N SER A 15 -0.35 -11.35 -0.19
CA SER A 15 -0.80 -10.19 0.59
C SER A 15 0.34 -9.51 1.37
N VAL A 16 1.19 -10.30 2.05
CA VAL A 16 2.36 -9.78 2.78
C VAL A 16 3.39 -9.15 1.85
N LYS A 17 3.69 -9.78 0.71
CA LYS A 17 4.63 -9.21 -0.27
C LYS A 17 4.15 -7.85 -0.74
N ILE A 18 2.87 -7.74 -1.10
CA ILE A 18 2.33 -6.45 -1.55
C ILE A 18 2.35 -5.44 -0.37
N TYR A 19 2.04 -5.87 0.86
CA TYR A 19 2.18 -5.05 2.08
C TYR A 19 3.58 -4.46 2.27
N LYS A 20 4.62 -5.26 2.02
CA LYS A 20 6.01 -4.80 2.08
C LYS A 20 6.35 -3.80 0.98
N VAL A 21 5.80 -3.95 -0.22
CA VAL A 21 6.06 -3.02 -1.34
C VAL A 21 5.58 -1.61 -0.98
N TYR A 22 4.39 -1.43 -0.41
CA TYR A 22 3.93 -0.10 0.04
C TYR A 22 4.82 0.45 1.13
N GLY A 23 5.14 -0.38 2.13
CA GLY A 23 5.94 0.05 3.28
C GLY A 23 7.30 0.55 2.84
N ILE A 24 7.97 -0.18 1.96
CA ILE A 24 9.26 0.23 1.37
C ILE A 24 9.08 1.51 0.54
N GLY A 25 8.06 1.57 -0.32
CA GLY A 25 7.80 2.75 -1.15
C GLY A 25 7.55 4.02 -0.32
N LEU A 26 6.75 3.93 0.75
CA LEU A 26 6.49 5.04 1.66
C LEU A 26 7.75 5.46 2.42
N LEU A 27 8.55 4.50 2.90
CA LEU A 27 9.82 4.81 3.56
C LEU A 27 10.78 5.51 2.61
N VAL A 28 10.87 5.07 1.35
CA VAL A 28 11.65 5.75 0.32
C VAL A 28 11.13 7.17 0.11
N ALA A 29 9.82 7.37 -0.09
CA ALA A 29 9.22 8.69 -0.28
C ALA A 29 9.46 9.64 0.90
N ILE A 30 9.35 9.14 2.13
CA ILE A 30 9.62 9.92 3.35
C ILE A 30 11.09 10.27 3.44
N PHE A 31 11.99 9.31 3.19
CA PHE A 31 13.43 9.53 3.21
C PHE A 31 13.86 10.56 2.16
N THR A 32 13.39 10.43 0.92
CA THR A 32 13.68 11.39 -0.15
C THR A 32 13.12 12.77 0.15
N SER A 33 11.91 12.87 0.71
CA SER A 33 11.26 14.15 1.03
C SER A 33 11.90 14.88 2.20
N ILE A 34 12.23 14.17 3.28
CA ILE A 34 12.73 14.78 4.52
C ILE A 34 14.24 14.94 4.48
N ILE A 35 14.96 13.95 3.98
CA ILE A 35 16.42 13.92 4.06
C ILE A 35 17.02 14.48 2.79
N ILE A 36 16.66 13.98 1.61
CA ILE A 36 17.37 14.36 0.38
C ILE A 36 16.94 15.74 -0.13
N LYS A 37 15.63 15.99 -0.22
CA LYS A 37 15.07 17.20 -0.84
C LYS A 37 15.64 18.52 -0.27
N PRO A 38 15.88 18.68 1.05
CA PRO A 38 16.46 19.91 1.59
C PRO A 38 17.90 20.20 1.12
N PHE A 39 18.68 19.19 0.76
CA PHE A 39 20.07 19.37 0.30
C PHE A 39 20.19 19.64 -1.19
N VAL A 40 19.13 19.36 -1.96
CA VAL A 40 19.13 19.53 -3.42
C VAL A 40 18.22 20.71 -3.76
N LYS A 41 18.82 21.91 -3.84
CA LYS A 41 18.10 23.18 -4.05
C LYS A 41 17.36 23.25 -5.38
N GLU A 42 17.83 22.53 -6.39
CA GLU A 42 17.12 22.36 -7.65
C GLU A 42 16.26 21.11 -7.56
N SER A 43 14.96 21.30 -7.54
CA SER A 43 13.98 20.21 -7.46
C SER A 43 14.02 19.43 -8.78
N TYR A 44 14.92 18.45 -8.90
CA TYR A 44 14.93 17.56 -10.04
C TYR A 44 13.61 16.80 -10.07
N PHE A 45 12.95 16.81 -11.23
CA PHE A 45 11.75 16.03 -11.54
C PHE A 45 11.81 14.58 -11.01
N ILE A 46 13.01 14.00 -10.95
CA ILE A 46 13.28 12.67 -10.40
C ILE A 46 12.87 12.55 -8.93
N LEU A 47 13.14 13.55 -8.08
CA LEU A 47 12.79 13.51 -6.66
C LEU A 47 11.29 13.60 -6.45
N ASP A 48 10.59 14.45 -7.20
CA ASP A 48 9.14 14.54 -7.12
C ASP A 48 8.47 13.27 -7.68
N PHE A 49 9.03 12.67 -8.73
CA PHE A 49 8.60 11.35 -9.20
C PHE A 49 8.82 10.26 -8.15
N LEU A 50 9.99 10.23 -7.48
CA LEU A 50 10.28 9.27 -6.41
C LEU A 50 9.33 9.40 -5.21
N ASN A 51 8.81 10.59 -4.95
CA ASN A 51 7.82 10.84 -3.89
C ASN A 51 6.40 10.44 -4.32
N GLY A 52 6.00 10.78 -5.55
CA GLY A 52 4.65 10.52 -6.07
C GLY A 52 4.42 9.07 -6.52
N PHE A 53 5.44 8.41 -7.08
CA PHE A 53 5.32 7.06 -7.63
C PHE A 53 4.90 6.00 -6.60
N PRO A 54 5.44 5.98 -5.37
CA PRO A 54 4.94 5.09 -4.31
C PRO A 54 3.44 5.25 -4.02
N ILE A 55 2.91 6.47 -4.08
CA ILE A 55 1.49 6.74 -3.86
C ILE A 55 0.66 6.12 -4.98
N LEU A 56 1.06 6.31 -6.24
CA LEU A 56 0.41 5.69 -7.40
C LEU A 56 0.43 4.15 -7.31
N LEU A 57 1.56 3.58 -6.91
CA LEU A 57 1.68 2.14 -6.66
C LEU A 57 0.69 1.65 -5.60
N ILE A 58 0.51 2.41 -4.52
CA ILE A 58 -0.44 2.06 -3.45
C ILE A 58 -1.87 2.05 -3.98
N ILE A 59 -2.28 3.06 -4.76
CA ILE A 59 -3.62 3.13 -5.35
C ILE A 59 -3.94 1.88 -6.18
N LEU A 60 -2.96 1.40 -6.98
CA LEU A 60 -3.15 0.22 -7.83
C LEU A 60 -3.07 -1.10 -7.06
N LEU A 61 -2.13 -1.21 -6.10
CA LEU A 61 -1.83 -2.46 -5.43
C LEU A 61 -2.67 -2.73 -4.16
N ALA A 62 -3.21 -1.70 -3.51
CA ALA A 62 -4.02 -1.88 -2.30
C ALA A 62 -5.30 -2.71 -2.56
N PRO A 63 -6.09 -2.49 -3.63
CA PRO A 63 -7.25 -3.34 -3.94
C PRO A 63 -6.85 -4.80 -4.18
N ILE A 64 -5.71 -5.02 -4.84
CA ILE A 64 -5.15 -6.37 -5.07
C ILE A 64 -4.74 -7.01 -3.73
N GLY A 65 -4.18 -6.23 -2.80
CA GLY A 65 -3.87 -6.65 -1.44
C GLY A 65 -5.12 -7.07 -0.65
N VAL A 66 -6.20 -6.27 -0.73
CA VAL A 66 -7.50 -6.62 -0.13
C VAL A 66 -8.02 -7.94 -0.70
N TYR A 67 -7.96 -8.12 -2.03
CA TYR A 67 -8.38 -9.38 -2.66
C TYR A 67 -7.62 -10.60 -2.11
N TYR A 68 -6.28 -10.53 -2.03
CA TYR A 68 -5.49 -11.65 -1.54
C TYR A 68 -5.66 -11.89 -0.03
N SER A 69 -5.77 -10.85 0.78
CA SER A 69 -6.04 -11.00 2.21
C SER A 69 -7.44 -11.57 2.47
N TRP A 70 -8.45 -11.18 1.69
CA TRP A 70 -9.79 -11.76 1.75
C TRP A 70 -9.81 -13.24 1.36
N LYS A 71 -9.09 -13.62 0.29
CA LYS A 71 -8.92 -15.04 -0.08
C LYS A 71 -8.22 -15.83 1.02
N SER A 72 -7.16 -15.28 1.62
CA SER A 72 -6.47 -15.88 2.77
C SER A 72 -7.41 -16.12 3.96
N TYR A 73 -8.36 -15.20 4.19
CA TYR A 73 -9.42 -15.34 5.20
C TYR A 73 -10.35 -16.51 4.95
N LYS A 74 -10.84 -16.64 3.70
CA LYS A 74 -11.72 -17.75 3.30
C LYS A 74 -11.03 -19.11 3.45
N GLU A 75 -9.76 -19.18 3.06
CA GLU A 75 -8.93 -20.39 3.14
C GLU A 75 -8.37 -20.66 4.54
N LYS A 76 -8.66 -19.77 5.51
CA LYS A 76 -8.16 -19.82 6.89
C LYS A 76 -6.64 -20.04 6.96
N GLU A 77 -5.88 -19.41 6.08
CA GLU A 77 -4.42 -19.50 6.09
C GLU A 77 -3.86 -18.76 7.33
N SER A 78 -3.12 -19.43 8.22
CA SER A 78 -2.54 -18.87 9.47
C SER A 78 -3.55 -18.60 10.62
N ASN A 79 -3.17 -17.84 11.64
CA ASN A 79 -4.05 -17.42 12.73
C ASN A 79 -4.93 -16.22 12.30
N SER A 80 -6.06 -16.04 12.98
CA SER A 80 -7.03 -14.97 12.67
C SER A 80 -6.44 -13.57 12.78
N ILE A 81 -5.60 -13.35 13.79
CA ILE A 81 -4.97 -12.05 14.08
C ILE A 81 -4.06 -11.60 12.94
N THR A 82 -3.21 -12.50 12.42
CA THR A 82 -2.28 -12.18 11.32
C THR A 82 -3.06 -11.84 10.05
N ARG A 83 -4.11 -12.61 9.74
CA ARG A 83 -4.96 -12.31 8.59
C ARG A 83 -5.64 -10.95 8.73
N LEU A 84 -6.14 -10.63 9.92
CA LEU A 84 -6.81 -9.35 10.21
C LEU A 84 -5.89 -8.18 10.02
N LYS A 85 -4.67 -8.28 10.55
CA LYS A 85 -3.65 -7.25 10.44
C LYS A 85 -3.41 -6.85 8.98
N TYR A 86 -3.21 -7.82 8.08
CA TYR A 86 -2.96 -7.51 6.68
C TYR A 86 -4.20 -7.02 5.95
N PHE A 87 -5.37 -7.59 6.24
CA PHE A 87 -6.63 -7.13 5.64
C PHE A 87 -6.91 -5.66 6.00
N LEU A 88 -6.85 -5.31 7.29
CA LEU A 88 -7.04 -3.94 7.76
C LEU A 88 -5.99 -3.00 7.19
N GLY A 89 -4.73 -3.44 7.11
CA GLY A 89 -3.66 -2.68 6.50
C GLY A 89 -3.97 -2.29 5.04
N HIS A 90 -4.36 -3.26 4.22
CA HIS A 90 -4.75 -2.99 2.83
C HIS A 90 -6.00 -2.13 2.73
N PHE A 91 -6.99 -2.37 3.61
CA PHE A 91 -8.22 -1.61 3.63
C PHE A 91 -8.00 -0.12 3.96
N ILE A 92 -7.13 0.17 4.92
CA ILE A 92 -6.72 1.55 5.24
C ILE A 92 -6.07 2.21 4.02
N PHE A 93 -5.16 1.53 3.33
CA PHE A 93 -4.54 2.08 2.12
C PHE A 93 -5.55 2.31 0.99
N CYS A 94 -6.55 1.43 0.82
CA CYS A 94 -7.65 1.67 -0.10
C CYS A 94 -8.47 2.91 0.28
N LEU A 95 -8.75 3.11 1.58
CA LEU A 95 -9.48 4.28 2.06
C LEU A 95 -8.69 5.57 1.80
N LEU A 96 -7.39 5.58 2.09
CA LEU A 96 -6.52 6.72 1.82
C LEU A 96 -6.45 7.04 0.32
N ALA A 97 -6.31 6.01 -0.53
CA ALA A 97 -6.35 6.15 -1.98
C ALA A 97 -7.69 6.75 -2.46
N PHE A 98 -8.81 6.29 -1.91
CA PHE A 98 -10.12 6.82 -2.23
C PHE A 98 -10.27 8.29 -1.83
N ILE A 99 -9.83 8.67 -0.63
CA ILE A 99 -9.82 10.06 -0.17
C ILE A 99 -8.97 10.94 -1.11
N LEU A 100 -7.78 10.48 -1.49
CA LEU A 100 -6.92 11.20 -2.41
C LEU A 100 -7.59 11.43 -3.78
N ILE A 101 -8.28 10.42 -4.31
CA ILE A 101 -9.04 10.54 -5.56
C ILE A 101 -10.14 11.60 -5.41
N LEU A 102 -10.88 11.60 -4.29
CA LEU A 102 -11.91 12.61 -4.04
C LEU A 102 -11.35 14.04 -4.00
N VAL A 103 -10.20 14.23 -3.37
CA VAL A 103 -9.51 15.54 -3.35
C VAL A 103 -9.15 15.97 -4.76
N ILE A 104 -8.52 15.09 -5.56
CA ILE A 104 -8.16 15.38 -6.95
C ILE A 104 -9.40 15.76 -7.78
N LEU A 105 -10.50 15.02 -7.63
CA LEU A 105 -11.75 15.32 -8.34
C LEU A 105 -12.36 16.66 -7.92
N SER A 106 -12.25 17.03 -6.65
CA SER A 106 -12.68 18.34 -6.15
C SER A 106 -11.87 19.47 -6.77
N ASP A 107 -10.54 19.34 -6.77
CA ASP A 107 -9.64 20.35 -7.31
C ASP A 107 -9.84 20.52 -8.83
N LEU A 108 -10.01 19.42 -9.56
CA LEU A 108 -10.31 19.46 -11.00
C LEU A 108 -11.63 20.17 -11.26
N LYS A 109 -12.67 19.88 -10.48
CA LYS A 109 -13.98 20.54 -10.64
C LYS A 109 -13.89 22.05 -10.47
N ASP A 110 -13.07 22.53 -9.55
CA ASP A 110 -12.90 23.97 -9.33
C ASP A 110 -11.96 24.60 -10.36
N ALA A 111 -11.01 23.86 -10.94
CA ALA A 111 -10.16 24.34 -12.03
C ALA A 111 -10.88 24.50 -13.39
N PHE A 112 -12.00 23.80 -13.60
CA PHE A 112 -12.81 23.86 -14.82
C PHE A 112 -14.06 24.77 -14.70
N LYS A 113 -14.21 25.51 -13.60
CA LYS A 113 -15.21 26.58 -13.45
C LYS A 113 -14.62 27.93 -13.79
#